data_AF-A0A956UCQ6-F1
#
_entry.id   AF-A0A956UCQ6-F1
#
_cell.length_a   1.000
_cell.length_b   1.000
_cell.length_c   1.000
_cell.angle_alpha   90.00
_cell.angle_beta   90.00
_cell.angle_gamma   90.00
#
_symmetry.space_group_name_H-M   'P 1'
#
loop_
_entity.id
_entity.type
_entity.pdbx_description
1 polymer ?
#
loop_
_entity_poly.entity_id
_entity_poly.type
_entity_poly.pdbx_seq_one_letter_code
_entity_poly.pdbx_strand_id
1 'polypeptide(L)'
;MMTFLIATLLVALVGLIARSPKRDHFDEYFFTPLENFFFRAILIYICAGGFWFIGAFYAERIEVNRGPIELAAVKTSTGISGAFVLGSGSVSSISYYRVLVRNQDGSVTPHQIPVDSNLRIIEDKTLSGVGYWSWTNLEPHEGTYRWTARPPIKKIRNELRVPEGSIVYSFEVN
;
A
#
# COMPACT_ATOMS: atom_id res chain seq x y z
N MET A 1 17.33 9.41 14.14
CA MET A 1 18.50 9.39 13.22
C MET A 1 19.62 10.32 13.72
N MET A 2 19.34 11.58 14.05
CA MET A 2 20.36 12.56 14.47
C MET A 2 21.10 12.21 15.78
N THR A 3 20.40 11.63 16.77
CA THR A 3 20.98 11.22 18.06
C THR A 3 21.99 10.07 17.95
N PHE A 4 21.77 9.14 17.02
CA PHE A 4 22.67 7.99 16.81
C PHE A 4 24.00 8.44 16.17
N LEU A 5 23.93 9.39 15.24
CA LEU A 5 25.09 10.00 14.59
C LEU A 5 26.00 10.71 15.60
N ILE A 6 25.41 11.49 16.52
CA ILE A 6 26.13 12.21 17.57
C ILE A 6 26.83 11.24 18.54
N ALA A 7 26.15 10.17 18.96
CA ALA A 7 26.74 9.18 19.87
C ALA A 7 27.93 8.43 19.24
N THR A 8 27.83 8.09 17.95
CA THR A 8 28.90 7.38 17.23
C THR A 8 30.14 8.27 17.05
N LEU A 9 29.92 9.57 16.79
CA LEU A 9 30.98 10.56 16.60
C LEU A 9 31.72 10.86 17.91
N LEU A 10 31.01 10.86 19.05
CA LEU A 10 31.59 11.01 20.38
C LEU A 10 32.51 9.84 20.77
N VAL A 11 32.09 8.59 20.50
CA VAL A 11 32.92 7.40 20.80
C VAL A 11 34.20 7.38 19.94
N ALA A 12 34.09 7.77 18.67
CA ALA A 12 35.25 7.90 17.78
C ALA A 12 36.23 8.99 18.27
N LEU A 13 35.71 10.13 18.72
CA LEU A 13 36.51 11.24 19.23
C LEU A 13 37.27 10.86 20.51
N VAL A 14 36.60 10.17 21.45
CA VAL A 14 37.23 9.69 22.70
C VAL A 14 38.31 8.65 22.40
N GLY A 15 38.08 7.75 21.44
CA GLY A 15 39.09 6.77 21.01
C GLY A 15 40.33 7.41 20.36
N LEU A 16 40.14 8.50 19.60
CA LEU A 16 41.21 9.30 19.00
C LEU A 16 42.04 10.06 20.05
N ILE A 17 41.38 10.63 21.07
CA ILE A 17 42.06 11.41 22.11
C ILE A 17 42.82 10.50 23.09
N ALA A 18 42.31 9.30 23.39
CA ALA A 18 42.93 8.39 24.36
C ALA A 18 44.23 7.71 23.87
N ARG A 19 44.58 7.83 22.59
CA ARG A 19 45.78 7.21 21.99
C ARG A 19 46.59 8.24 21.20
N SER A 20 47.35 9.10 21.87
CA SER A 20 48.37 9.93 21.19
C SER A 20 49.65 9.12 20.95
N PRO A 21 50.02 8.75 19.71
CA PRO A 21 51.20 7.92 19.47
C PRO A 21 52.50 8.73 19.45
N LYS A 22 53.63 8.08 19.73
CA LYS A 22 54.96 8.59 19.38
C LYS A 22 55.19 8.43 17.86
N ARG A 23 55.93 9.38 17.28
CA ARG A 23 55.98 9.72 15.84
C ARG A 23 56.40 8.59 14.90
N ASP A 24 57.11 7.56 15.39
CA ASP A 24 57.81 6.58 14.53
C ASP A 24 56.96 5.37 14.14
N HIS A 25 55.76 5.22 14.70
CA HIS A 25 54.80 4.15 14.36
C HIS A 25 53.39 4.70 14.07
N PHE A 26 53.31 5.99 13.69
CA PHE A 26 52.04 6.70 13.53
C PHE A 26 51.06 5.97 12.61
N ASP A 27 51.55 5.41 11.49
CA ASP A 27 50.70 4.74 10.52
C ASP A 27 50.03 3.48 11.09
N GLU A 28 50.78 2.68 11.86
CA GLU A 28 50.28 1.42 12.42
C GLU A 28 49.28 1.65 13.57
N TYR A 29 49.49 2.72 14.35
CA TYR A 29 48.58 3.13 15.42
C TYR A 29 47.37 3.95 14.96
N PHE A 30 47.44 4.59 13.79
CA PHE A 30 46.37 5.45 13.28
C PHE A 30 45.48 4.72 12.26
N PHE A 31 46.06 4.05 11.26
CA PHE A 31 45.27 3.41 10.19
C PHE A 31 44.58 2.13 10.67
N THR A 32 45.24 1.27 11.45
CA THR A 32 44.66 -0.01 11.89
C THR A 32 43.41 0.14 12.76
N PRO A 33 43.33 1.06 13.75
CA PRO A 33 42.10 1.28 14.50
C PRO A 33 41.02 1.99 13.69
N LEU A 34 41.44 2.87 12.76
CA LEU A 34 40.54 3.61 11.90
C LEU A 34 39.83 2.69 10.90
N GLU A 35 40.56 1.79 10.24
CA GLU A 35 39.99 0.75 9.38
C GLU A 35 39.03 -0.15 10.17
N ASN A 36 39.46 -0.64 11.33
CA ASN A 36 38.60 -1.43 12.21
C ASN A 36 37.32 -0.69 12.64
N PHE A 37 37.40 0.62 12.86
CA PHE A 37 36.24 1.44 13.18
C PHE A 37 35.27 1.52 12.00
N PHE A 38 35.77 1.80 10.78
CA PHE A 38 34.93 1.84 9.58
C PHE A 38 34.26 0.50 9.29
N PHE A 39 34.99 -0.61 9.37
CA PHE A 39 34.41 -1.94 9.20
C PHE A 39 33.29 -2.22 10.21
N ARG A 40 33.51 -1.88 11.49
CA ARG A 40 32.47 -2.04 12.54
C ARG A 40 31.28 -1.13 12.32
N ALA A 41 31.50 0.12 11.92
CA ALA A 41 30.43 1.08 11.63
C ALA A 41 29.56 0.64 10.44
N ILE A 42 30.20 0.14 9.37
CA ILE A 42 29.50 -0.44 8.21
C ILE A 42 28.69 -1.66 8.64
N LEU A 43 29.29 -2.56 9.42
CA LEU A 43 28.59 -3.77 9.90
C LEU A 43 27.38 -3.42 10.76
N ILE A 44 27.51 -2.47 11.69
CA ILE A 44 26.38 -1.96 12.50
C ILE A 44 25.32 -1.33 11.59
N TYR A 45 25.72 -0.54 10.59
CA TYR A 45 24.78 0.07 9.66
C TYR A 45 24.02 -0.97 8.82
N ILE A 46 24.70 -2.02 8.36
CA ILE A 46 24.06 -3.14 7.63
C ILE A 46 23.12 -3.92 8.56
N CYS A 47 23.53 -4.22 9.78
CA CYS A 47 22.70 -4.93 10.75
C CYS A 47 21.47 -4.10 11.16
N ALA A 48 21.65 -2.81 11.45
CA ALA A 48 20.55 -1.90 11.76
C ALA A 48 19.64 -1.69 10.56
N GLY A 49 20.19 -1.39 9.39
CA GLY A 49 19.43 -1.24 8.15
C GLY A 49 18.66 -2.50 7.77
N GLY A 50 19.29 -3.67 7.92
CA GLY A 50 18.66 -4.98 7.72
C GLY A 50 17.52 -5.23 8.71
N PHE A 51 17.71 -4.90 9.99
CA PHE A 51 16.65 -5.02 10.99
C PHE A 51 15.45 -4.12 10.67
N TRP A 52 15.69 -2.87 10.26
CA TRP A 52 14.63 -1.95 9.83
C TRP A 52 13.92 -2.45 8.57
N PHE A 53 14.66 -3.01 7.62
CA PHE A 53 14.11 -3.57 6.39
C PHE A 53 13.22 -4.78 6.68
N ILE A 54 13.71 -5.73 7.50
CA ILE A 54 12.97 -6.92 7.93
C ILE A 54 11.69 -6.52 8.69
N GLY A 55 11.78 -5.54 9.60
CA GLY A 55 10.61 -5.03 10.34
C GLY A 55 9.49 -4.51 9.43
N ALA A 56 9.80 -3.96 8.25
CA ALA A 56 8.80 -3.53 7.28
C ALA A 56 8.03 -4.71 6.64
N PHE A 57 8.64 -5.89 6.52
CA PHE A 57 7.97 -7.09 5.99
C PHE A 57 7.08 -7.78 7.02
N TYR A 58 7.48 -7.74 8.31
CA TYR A 58 6.73 -8.34 9.41
C TYR A 58 5.78 -7.36 10.12
N ALA A 59 5.63 -6.15 9.58
CA ALA A 59 4.64 -5.20 10.11
C ALA A 59 3.25 -5.83 10.07
N GLU A 60 2.58 -5.81 11.22
CA GLU A 60 1.21 -6.30 11.36
C GLU A 60 0.30 -5.59 10.36
N ARG A 61 -0.54 -6.38 9.71
CA ARG A 61 -1.44 -5.93 8.65
C ARG A 61 -2.87 -6.17 9.10
N ILE A 62 -3.69 -5.15 8.98
CA ILE A 62 -5.10 -5.19 9.33
C ILE A 62 -5.94 -5.13 8.06
N GLU A 63 -7.06 -5.83 8.08
CA GLU A 63 -8.06 -5.73 7.03
C GLU A 63 -8.93 -4.49 7.25
N VAL A 64 -8.88 -3.57 6.31
CA VAL A 64 -9.69 -2.34 6.32
C VAL A 64 -10.73 -2.47 5.22
N ASN A 65 -11.98 -2.62 5.61
CA ASN A 65 -13.11 -2.61 4.69
C ASN A 65 -13.51 -1.16 4.40
N ARG A 66 -13.56 -0.79 3.12
CA ARG A 66 -14.06 0.49 2.65
C ARG A 66 -15.32 0.24 1.82
N GLY A 67 -16.43 0.79 2.27
CA GLY A 67 -17.76 0.62 1.67
C GLY A 67 -18.83 0.26 2.71
N PRO A 68 -20.09 0.02 2.30
CA PRO A 68 -20.57 0.01 0.91
C PRO A 68 -20.80 1.42 0.35
N ILE A 69 -20.31 1.68 -0.85
CA ILE A 69 -20.62 2.87 -1.63
C ILE A 69 -21.83 2.56 -2.52
N GLU A 70 -22.87 3.39 -2.43
CA GLU A 70 -24.06 3.24 -3.27
C GLU A 70 -23.76 3.59 -4.72
N LEU A 71 -24.19 2.71 -5.62
CA LEU A 71 -24.12 2.90 -7.04
C LEU A 71 -25.49 3.28 -7.58
N ALA A 72 -25.51 4.32 -8.40
CA ALA A 72 -26.73 4.79 -9.05
C ALA A 72 -27.00 3.96 -10.30
N ALA A 73 -28.21 3.43 -10.42
CA ALA A 73 -28.75 3.05 -11.72
C ALA A 73 -28.99 4.34 -12.53
N VAL A 74 -28.51 4.36 -13.78
CA VAL A 74 -28.72 5.51 -14.65
C VAL A 74 -29.65 5.14 -15.78
N LYS A 75 -30.62 6.01 -16.00
CA LYS A 75 -31.59 5.93 -17.07
C LYS A 75 -30.83 6.00 -18.40
N THR A 76 -30.88 4.92 -19.17
CA THR A 76 -30.40 4.92 -20.55
C THR A 76 -31.28 5.87 -21.38
N SER A 77 -30.73 6.44 -22.46
CA SER A 77 -31.40 7.42 -23.33
C SER A 77 -32.71 6.92 -23.96
N THR A 78 -33.04 5.63 -23.81
CA THR A 78 -34.26 4.98 -24.30
C THR A 78 -35.42 4.96 -23.29
N GLY A 79 -35.31 5.60 -22.12
CA GLY A 79 -36.49 6.11 -21.42
C GLY A 79 -37.25 5.15 -20.49
N ILE A 80 -36.85 3.89 -20.37
CA ILE A 80 -37.47 2.96 -19.40
C ILE A 80 -36.66 3.03 -18.10
N SER A 81 -37.38 3.24 -16.99
CA SER A 81 -36.93 3.13 -15.58
C SER A 81 -35.54 2.50 -15.39
N GLY A 82 -34.60 3.28 -14.84
CA GLY A 82 -33.16 2.98 -14.85
C GLY A 82 -32.82 1.58 -14.32
N ALA A 83 -32.43 0.68 -15.21
CA ALA A 83 -31.74 -0.55 -14.84
C ALA A 83 -30.30 -0.21 -14.46
N PHE A 84 -29.77 -0.86 -13.42
CA PHE A 84 -28.33 -0.82 -13.19
C PHE A 84 -27.67 -1.55 -14.36
N VAL A 85 -26.91 -0.84 -15.19
CA VAL A 85 -26.19 -1.44 -16.32
C VAL A 85 -24.71 -1.41 -16.00
N LEU A 86 -24.14 -2.59 -15.83
CA LEU A 86 -22.70 -2.72 -15.70
C LEU A 86 -22.06 -2.63 -17.09
N GLY A 87 -21.57 -1.45 -17.45
CA GLY A 87 -20.88 -1.25 -18.72
C GLY A 87 -19.47 -1.83 -18.67
N SER A 88 -19.03 -2.49 -19.74
CA SER A 88 -17.67 -2.99 -19.89
C SER A 88 -16.92 -2.27 -21.01
N GLY A 89 -15.60 -2.20 -20.89
CA GLY A 89 -14.73 -1.69 -21.95
C GLY A 89 -13.27 -1.94 -21.64
N SER A 90 -12.39 -1.77 -22.62
CA SER A 90 -10.94 -1.90 -22.44
C SER A 90 -10.23 -0.59 -22.78
N VAL A 91 -9.22 -0.26 -21.99
CA VAL A 91 -8.29 0.84 -22.25
C VAL A 91 -6.89 0.29 -22.03
N SER A 92 -6.01 0.40 -23.03
CA SER A 92 -4.61 -0.03 -22.91
C SER A 92 -4.46 -1.46 -22.38
N SER A 93 -5.22 -2.41 -22.95
CA SER A 93 -5.20 -3.85 -22.61
C SER A 93 -5.81 -4.23 -21.26
N ILE A 94 -6.25 -3.26 -20.46
CA ILE A 94 -6.91 -3.52 -19.18
C ILE A 94 -8.42 -3.39 -19.39
N SER A 95 -9.17 -4.41 -19.00
CA SER A 95 -10.63 -4.39 -18.98
C SER A 95 -11.13 -3.66 -17.73
N TYR A 96 -12.18 -2.86 -17.88
CA TYR A 96 -12.79 -2.11 -16.79
C TYR A 96 -14.31 -2.26 -16.83
N TYR A 97 -14.91 -2.30 -15.65
CA TYR A 97 -16.32 -2.00 -15.48
C TYR A 97 -16.52 -0.53 -15.21
N ARG A 98 -17.47 0.09 -15.91
CA ARG A 98 -17.87 1.48 -15.70
C ARG A 98 -19.08 1.50 -14.78
N VAL A 99 -18.96 2.19 -13.67
CA VAL A 99 -20.01 2.35 -12.67
C VAL A 99 -20.24 3.83 -12.39
N LEU A 100 -21.40 4.14 -11.84
CA LEU A 100 -21.80 5.49 -11.48
C LEU A 100 -22.03 5.51 -9.98
N VAL A 101 -21.18 6.25 -9.26
CA VAL A 101 -21.22 6.36 -7.80
C VAL A 101 -22.15 7.50 -7.40
N ARG A 102 -23.07 7.24 -6.48
CA ARG A 102 -23.89 8.28 -5.86
C ARG A 102 -23.11 8.94 -4.72
N ASN A 103 -22.90 10.25 -4.81
CA ASN A 103 -22.28 11.05 -3.76
C ASN A 103 -23.28 11.42 -2.66
N GLN A 104 -22.78 11.88 -1.50
CA GLN A 104 -23.62 12.29 -0.36
C GLN A 104 -24.57 13.46 -0.68
N ASP A 105 -24.20 14.31 -1.63
CA ASP A 105 -25.02 15.43 -2.12
C ASP A 105 -26.06 15.00 -3.17
N GLY A 106 -26.14 13.70 -3.50
CA GLY A 106 -27.02 13.15 -4.51
C GLY A 106 -26.50 13.27 -5.96
N SER A 107 -25.36 13.93 -6.17
CA SER A 107 -24.70 13.96 -7.48
C SER A 107 -24.15 12.58 -7.85
N VAL A 108 -23.89 12.37 -9.14
CA VAL A 108 -23.42 11.08 -9.67
C VAL A 108 -22.07 11.28 -10.35
N THR A 109 -21.08 10.49 -9.94
CA THR A 109 -19.71 10.55 -10.48
C THR A 109 -19.32 9.25 -11.17
N PRO A 110 -18.86 9.30 -12.43
CA PRO A 110 -18.41 8.11 -13.13
C PRO A 110 -17.11 7.57 -12.56
N HIS A 111 -17.05 6.25 -12.38
CA HIS A 111 -15.89 5.52 -11.90
C HIS A 111 -15.59 4.33 -12.82
N GLN A 112 -14.32 3.95 -12.86
CA GLN A 112 -13.84 2.77 -13.58
C GLN A 112 -13.24 1.80 -12.58
N ILE A 113 -13.74 0.57 -12.58
CA ILE A 113 -13.25 -0.52 -11.74
C ILE A 113 -12.48 -1.48 -12.64
N PRO A 114 -11.15 -1.62 -12.48
CA PRO A 114 -10.38 -2.58 -13.27
C PRO A 114 -10.86 -4.00 -12.99
N VAL A 115 -10.94 -4.81 -14.03
CA VAL A 115 -11.18 -6.24 -13.93
C VAL A 115 -9.87 -6.87 -13.49
N ASP A 116 -9.84 -7.35 -12.24
CA ASP A 116 -8.72 -8.06 -11.64
C ASP A 116 -9.22 -9.35 -10.96
N SER A 117 -8.29 -10.21 -10.54
CA SER A 117 -8.61 -11.48 -9.88
C SER A 117 -9.32 -11.33 -8.52
N ASN A 118 -9.35 -10.12 -7.95
CA ASN A 118 -9.97 -9.85 -6.66
C ASN A 118 -11.38 -9.27 -6.81
N LEU A 119 -11.79 -8.92 -8.03
CA LEU A 119 -13.13 -8.43 -8.33
C LEU A 119 -14.13 -9.58 -8.38
N ARG A 120 -15.14 -9.49 -7.51
CA ARG A 120 -16.30 -10.38 -7.47
C ARG A 120 -17.54 -9.56 -7.70
N ILE A 121 -18.32 -9.96 -8.70
CA ILE A 121 -19.64 -9.38 -8.96
C ILE A 121 -20.68 -10.37 -8.42
N ILE A 122 -21.57 -9.88 -7.58
CA ILE A 122 -22.61 -10.65 -6.92
C ILE A 122 -23.94 -10.05 -7.35
N GLU A 123 -24.76 -10.85 -8.03
CA GLU A 123 -26.15 -10.50 -8.26
C GLU A 123 -26.97 -10.78 -6.99
N ASP A 124 -27.57 -9.74 -6.44
CA ASP A 124 -28.32 -9.78 -5.20
C ASP A 124 -29.80 -9.49 -5.49
N LYS A 125 -30.65 -10.50 -5.28
CA LYS A 125 -32.10 -10.43 -5.53
C LYS A 125 -32.81 -9.43 -4.62
N THR A 126 -32.18 -9.05 -3.51
CA THR A 126 -32.74 -8.07 -2.57
C THR A 126 -32.58 -6.63 -3.06
N LEU A 127 -31.72 -6.41 -4.06
CA LEU A 127 -31.45 -5.10 -4.63
C LEU A 127 -32.37 -4.84 -5.82
N SER A 128 -32.91 -3.62 -5.89
CA SER A 128 -33.70 -3.15 -7.03
C SER A 128 -33.33 -1.70 -7.33
N GLY A 129 -32.81 -1.44 -8.53
CA GLY A 129 -32.44 -0.09 -8.98
C GLY A 129 -31.22 0.54 -8.30
N VAL A 130 -30.53 -0.17 -7.40
CA VAL A 130 -29.31 0.28 -6.73
C VAL A 130 -28.29 -0.84 -6.66
N GLY A 131 -27.01 -0.49 -6.71
CA GLY A 131 -25.90 -1.41 -6.47
C GLY A 131 -25.04 -0.93 -5.30
N TYR A 132 -24.13 -1.78 -4.83
CA TYR A 132 -23.14 -1.43 -3.84
C TYR A 132 -21.75 -1.85 -4.28
N TRP A 133 -20.78 -1.00 -3.99
CA TRP A 133 -19.38 -1.30 -4.20
C TRP A 133 -18.62 -1.24 -2.88
N SER A 134 -17.90 -2.31 -2.55
CA SER A 134 -17.01 -2.37 -1.40
C SER A 134 -15.68 -2.97 -1.78
N TRP A 135 -14.63 -2.63 -1.04
CA TRP A 135 -13.34 -3.29 -1.19
C TRP A 135 -12.63 -3.40 0.16
N THR A 136 -11.87 -4.47 0.32
CA THR A 136 -11.04 -4.68 1.49
C THR A 136 -9.58 -4.51 1.10
N ASN A 137 -8.91 -3.62 1.81
CA ASN A 137 -7.48 -3.42 1.72
C ASN A 137 -6.80 -4.09 2.90
N LEU A 138 -5.61 -4.63 2.64
CA LEU A 138 -4.66 -5.03 3.64
C LEU A 138 -3.74 -3.83 3.91
N GLU A 139 -4.03 -3.11 5.00
CA GLU A 139 -3.33 -1.89 5.39
C GLU A 139 -2.40 -2.17 6.57
N PRO A 140 -1.24 -1.50 6.67
CA PRO A 140 -0.36 -1.65 7.82
C PRO A 140 -0.99 -1.06 9.08
N HIS A 141 -0.84 -1.74 10.21
CA HIS A 141 -1.34 -1.25 11.49
C HIS A 141 -0.56 -0.01 11.94
N GLU A 142 -1.27 1.06 12.34
CA GLU A 142 -0.64 2.35 12.69
C GLU A 142 0.41 2.29 13.78
N GLY A 143 0.25 1.39 14.73
CA GLY A 143 1.22 1.20 15.82
C GLY A 143 2.57 0.66 15.35
N THR A 144 2.60 -0.16 14.30
CA THR A 144 3.81 -0.90 13.90
C THR A 144 4.62 -0.21 12.80
N TYR A 145 4.01 0.67 11.99
CA TYR A 145 4.72 1.32 10.87
C TYR A 145 5.37 2.67 11.19
N ARG A 146 5.15 3.25 12.37
CA ARG A 146 5.74 4.57 12.74
C ARG A 146 7.27 4.60 12.59
N TRP A 147 7.89 3.43 12.71
CA TRP A 147 9.33 3.20 12.66
C TRP A 147 9.72 2.19 11.58
N THR A 148 8.95 2.06 10.50
CA THR A 148 9.34 1.23 9.35
C THR A 148 8.97 1.94 8.05
N ALA A 149 9.53 1.48 6.93
CA ALA A 149 9.06 1.91 5.63
C ALA A 149 7.59 1.48 5.46
N ARG A 150 6.71 2.40 5.04
CA ARG A 150 5.29 2.07 4.83
C ARG A 150 5.19 0.97 3.76
N PRO A 151 4.70 -0.23 4.11
CA PRO A 151 4.52 -1.27 3.12
C PRO A 151 3.42 -0.87 2.13
N PRO A 152 3.45 -1.39 0.89
CA PRO A 152 2.41 -1.11 -0.08
C PRO A 152 1.05 -1.64 0.40
N ILE A 153 0.02 -0.82 0.19
CA ILE A 153 -1.38 -1.21 0.38
C ILE A 153 -1.72 -2.26 -0.67
N LYS A 154 -2.23 -3.41 -0.24
CA LYS A 154 -2.65 -4.48 -1.13
C LYS A 154 -4.17 -4.61 -1.07
N LYS A 155 -4.85 -4.44 -2.20
CA LYS A 155 -6.28 -4.78 -2.30
C LYS A 155 -6.40 -6.31 -2.32
N ILE A 156 -7.19 -6.86 -1.40
CA ILE A 156 -7.38 -8.32 -1.28
C ILE A 156 -8.77 -8.77 -1.72
N ARG A 157 -9.72 -7.84 -1.77
CA ARG A 157 -11.11 -8.12 -2.12
C ARG A 157 -11.74 -6.88 -2.71
N ASN A 158 -12.50 -7.06 -3.78
CA ASN A 158 -13.23 -6.01 -4.45
C ASN A 158 -14.61 -6.58 -4.80
N GLU A 159 -15.66 -6.16 -4.12
CA GLU A 159 -17.00 -6.73 -4.25
C GLU A 159 -17.95 -5.70 -4.85
N LEU A 160 -18.60 -6.09 -5.94
CA LEU A 160 -19.64 -5.34 -6.60
C LEU A 160 -20.96 -6.09 -6.45
N ARG A 161 -21.89 -5.56 -5.66
CA ARG A 161 -23.24 -6.11 -5.53
C ARG A 161 -24.19 -5.35 -6.44
N VAL A 162 -24.89 -6.07 -7.30
CA VAL A 162 -25.76 -5.48 -8.32
C VAL A 162 -27.13 -6.17 -8.28
N PRO A 163 -28.22 -5.50 -8.70
CA PRO A 163 -29.51 -6.17 -8.85
C PRO A 163 -29.44 -7.37 -9.80
N GLU A 164 -30.24 -8.40 -9.56
CA GLU A 164 -30.33 -9.57 -10.45
C GLU A 164 -30.71 -9.16 -11.88
N GLY A 165 -30.00 -9.71 -12.89
CA GLY A 165 -30.21 -9.41 -14.30
C GLY A 165 -29.52 -8.13 -14.79
N SER A 166 -28.67 -7.53 -13.96
CA SER A 166 -27.91 -6.33 -14.33
C SER A 166 -26.61 -6.62 -15.09
N ILE A 167 -26.12 -7.86 -15.01
CA ILE A 167 -24.90 -8.28 -15.70
C ILE A 167 -25.26 -8.71 -17.11
N VAL A 168 -24.93 -7.86 -18.10
CA VAL A 168 -25.15 -8.17 -19.52
C VAL A 168 -24.01 -9.02 -20.08
N TYR A 169 -22.79 -8.84 -19.57
CA TYR A 169 -21.58 -9.56 -19.99
C TYR A 169 -20.72 -9.93 -18.79
N SER A 170 -20.49 -11.23 -18.58
CA SER A 170 -19.47 -11.72 -17.66
C SER A 170 -18.15 -11.95 -18.42
N PHE A 171 -17.05 -11.47 -17.85
CA PHE A 171 -15.71 -11.83 -18.30
C PHE A 171 -15.15 -12.80 -17.26
N GLU A 172 -14.83 -14.02 -17.68
CA GLU A 172 -14.02 -14.92 -16.86
C GLU A 172 -12.55 -14.55 -17.07
N VAL A 173 -11.87 -14.18 -15.98
CA VAL A 173 -10.41 -14.05 -15.96
C VAL A 173 -9.87 -15.40 -15.51
N ASN A 174 -9.24 -16.12 -16.44
CA ASN A 174 -8.46 -17.33 -16.14
C ASN A 174 -7.17 -16.99 -15.42
#